data_AF-G0RHP7-F1
#
_entry.id   AF-G0RHP7-F1
#
_cell.length_a   1.000
_cell.length_b   1.000
_cell.length_c   1.000
_cell.angle_alpha   90.00
_cell.angle_beta   90.00
_cell.angle_gamma   90.00
#
_symmetry.space_group_name_H-M   'P 1'
#
loop_
_entity.id
_entity.type
_entity.pdbx_description
1 polymer ?
#
loop_
_entity_poly.entity_id
_entity_poly.type
_entity_poly.pdbx_seq_one_letter_code
_entity_poly.pdbx_strand_id
1 'polypeptide(L)'
;MHSPKKDHQESAEPPTFKEQLDKEAVESRTRHDSDNGEHSTVKAVVDKIASAIPASVPFIGDSHPDHKAEEHKPEPTIPPRRPEHDPQIEEFVRDQHRSNEPEIVSNSRT
;
A
#
# COMPACT_ATOMS: atom_id res chain seq x y z
N MET A 1 -43.94 -1.52 46.81
CA MET A 1 -44.22 -0.33 45.98
C MET A 1 -43.12 -0.20 44.94
N HIS A 2 -43.47 -0.21 43.67
CA HIS A 2 -42.53 -0.16 42.55
C HIS A 2 -41.93 1.24 42.45
N SER A 3 -40.60 1.33 42.39
CA SER A 3 -39.91 2.58 42.03
C SER A 3 -39.91 2.73 40.51
N PRO A 4 -40.20 3.92 39.96
CA PRO A 4 -40.28 4.13 38.53
C PRO A 4 -38.88 4.16 37.91
N LYS A 5 -38.79 3.66 36.68
CA LYS A 5 -37.58 3.62 35.85
C LYS A 5 -37.14 5.05 35.55
N LYS A 6 -35.84 5.29 35.67
CA LYS A 6 -35.20 6.54 35.28
C LYS A 6 -35.05 6.49 33.75
N ASP A 7 -35.98 7.11 33.04
CA ASP A 7 -35.84 7.32 31.60
C ASP A 7 -34.64 8.24 31.37
N HIS A 8 -33.57 7.67 30.81
CA HIS A 8 -32.49 8.47 30.23
C HIS A 8 -33.08 9.13 28.99
N GLN A 9 -33.52 10.38 29.14
CA GLN A 9 -33.73 11.25 28.00
C GLN A 9 -32.36 11.52 27.38
N GLU A 10 -32.04 10.80 26.31
CA GLU A 10 -30.97 11.17 25.40
C GLU A 10 -31.37 12.49 24.74
N SER A 11 -30.88 13.60 25.30
CA SER A 11 -30.71 14.83 24.54
C SER A 11 -29.71 14.52 23.45
N ALA A 12 -30.21 14.20 22.25
CA ALA A 12 -29.38 13.95 21.08
C ALA A 12 -28.68 15.26 20.70
N GLU A 13 -27.51 15.50 21.30
CA GLU A 13 -26.58 16.48 20.77
C GLU A 13 -26.23 16.09 19.32
N PRO A 14 -26.06 17.08 18.43
CA PRO A 14 -25.66 16.79 17.07
C PRO A 14 -24.33 16.02 17.09
N PRO A 15 -24.20 14.96 16.28
CA PRO A 15 -23.00 14.13 16.29
C PRO A 15 -21.78 14.98 15.99
N THR A 16 -20.70 14.72 16.70
CA THR A 16 -19.42 15.38 16.47
C THR A 16 -18.88 15.00 15.10
N PHE A 17 -18.03 15.86 14.52
CA PHE A 17 -17.43 15.62 13.20
C PHE A 17 -16.70 14.26 13.12
N LYS A 18 -16.05 13.86 14.22
CA LYS A 18 -15.39 12.54 14.32
C LYS A 18 -16.39 11.39 14.22
N GLU A 19 -17.52 11.47 14.92
CA GLU A 19 -18.56 10.43 14.86
C GLU A 19 -19.22 10.33 13.49
N GLN A 20 -19.31 11.45 12.76
CA GLN A 20 -19.76 11.44 11.36
C GLN A 20 -18.75 10.72 10.45
N LEU A 21 -17.45 11.00 10.61
CA LEU A 21 -16.39 10.32 9.85
C LEU A 21 -16.34 8.82 10.17
N ASP A 22 -16.43 8.45 11.45
CA ASP A 22 -16.42 7.06 11.88
C ASP A 22 -17.63 6.29 11.31
N LYS A 23 -18.82 6.92 11.26
CA LYS A 23 -20.01 6.34 10.61
C LYS A 23 -19.82 6.16 9.11
N GLU A 24 -19.33 7.17 8.39
CA GLU A 24 -19.08 7.09 6.95
C GLU A 24 -18.02 6.01 6.60
N ALA A 25 -16.97 5.88 7.43
CA ALA A 25 -15.94 4.86 7.25
C ALA A 25 -16.49 3.43 7.42
N VAL A 26 -17.48 3.24 8.30
CA VAL A 26 -18.16 1.94 8.48
C VAL A 26 -19.15 1.69 7.34
N GLU A 27 -19.93 2.69 6.95
CA GLU A 27 -20.91 2.55 5.85
C GLU A 27 -20.25 2.33 4.48
N SER A 28 -19.12 2.96 4.21
CA SER A 28 -18.38 2.75 2.95
C SER A 28 -17.88 1.32 2.79
N ARG A 29 -17.44 0.67 3.88
CA ARG A 29 -17.01 -0.74 3.85
C ARG A 29 -18.16 -1.68 3.52
N THR A 30 -19.35 -1.45 4.08
CA THR A 30 -20.51 -2.34 3.87
C THR A 30 -21.20 -2.13 2.52
N ARG A 31 -21.17 -0.91 1.96
CA ARG A 31 -21.67 -0.62 0.61
C ARG A 31 -20.83 -1.32 -0.47
N HIS A 32 -19.51 -1.35 -0.31
CA HIS A 32 -18.61 -2.01 -1.26
C HIS A 32 -18.82 -3.54 -1.33
N ASP A 33 -19.23 -4.17 -0.23
CA ASP A 33 -19.53 -5.60 -0.20
C ASP A 33 -20.93 -5.94 -0.75
N SER A 34 -21.81 -4.95 -0.93
CA SER A 34 -23.21 -5.14 -1.32
C SER A 34 -23.54 -4.66 -2.73
N ASP A 35 -22.66 -3.87 -3.36
CA ASP A 35 -22.91 -3.35 -4.70
C ASP A 35 -22.47 -4.33 -5.79
N ASN A 36 -23.41 -5.21 -6.11
CA ASN A 36 -23.57 -5.81 -7.43
C ASN A 36 -23.68 -4.75 -8.58
N GLY A 37 -23.53 -3.45 -8.28
CA GLY A 37 -23.44 -2.31 -9.20
C GLY A 37 -22.02 -1.95 -9.65
N GLU A 38 -20.96 -2.42 -8.97
CA GLU A 38 -19.56 -2.20 -9.41
C GLU A 38 -19.25 -2.95 -10.70
N HIS A 39 -19.91 -4.09 -10.92
CA HIS A 39 -19.80 -4.83 -12.17
C HIS A 39 -20.28 -4.03 -13.39
N SER A 40 -21.23 -3.10 -13.23
CA SER A 40 -21.77 -2.30 -14.34
C SER A 40 -20.78 -1.23 -14.81
N THR A 41 -20.17 -0.51 -13.87
CA THR A 41 -19.18 0.54 -14.17
C THR A 41 -17.87 -0.06 -14.69
N VAL A 42 -17.40 -1.15 -14.06
CA VAL A 42 -16.22 -1.88 -14.52
C VAL A 42 -16.46 -2.40 -15.94
N LYS A 43 -17.59 -3.04 -16.22
CA LYS A 43 -17.93 -3.53 -17.56
C LYS A 43 -17.95 -2.40 -18.59
N ALA A 44 -18.52 -1.23 -18.25
CA ALA A 44 -18.52 -0.07 -19.15
C ALA A 44 -17.12 0.47 -19.44
N VAL A 45 -16.22 0.44 -18.45
CA VAL A 45 -14.81 0.84 -18.62
C VAL A 45 -14.06 -0.18 -19.47
N VAL A 46 -14.25 -1.48 -19.21
CA VAL A 46 -13.69 -2.59 -20.01
C VAL A 46 -14.12 -2.48 -21.47
N ASP A 47 -15.41 -2.27 -21.74
CA ASP A 47 -15.96 -2.14 -23.09
C ASP A 47 -15.37 -0.90 -23.83
N LYS A 48 -15.12 0.20 -23.11
CA LYS A 48 -14.43 1.38 -23.66
C LYS A 48 -12.96 1.13 -23.98
N ILE A 49 -12.23 0.43 -23.12
CA ILE A 49 -10.81 0.13 -23.36
C ILE A 49 -10.68 -0.85 -24.54
N ALA A 50 -11.52 -1.88 -24.58
CA ALA A 50 -11.60 -2.85 -25.67
C ALA A 50 -11.90 -2.20 -27.03
N SER A 51 -12.79 -1.19 -27.08
CA SER A 51 -13.10 -0.47 -28.32
C SER A 51 -11.98 0.49 -28.75
N ALA A 52 -11.26 1.10 -27.80
CA ALA A 52 -10.14 1.98 -28.11
C ALA A 52 -8.86 1.23 -28.49
N ILE A 53 -8.62 0.06 -27.88
CA ILE A 53 -7.42 -0.75 -28.06
C ILE A 53 -7.86 -2.23 -28.23
N PRO A 54 -8.17 -2.69 -29.45
CA PRO A 54 -8.65 -4.06 -29.68
C PRO A 54 -7.71 -5.16 -29.16
N ALA A 55 -6.40 -4.87 -29.12
CA ALA A 55 -5.39 -5.79 -28.60
C ALA A 55 -5.46 -6.02 -27.09
N SER A 56 -6.20 -5.19 -26.32
CA SER A 56 -6.32 -5.34 -24.86
C SER A 56 -7.46 -6.25 -24.42
N VAL A 57 -8.37 -6.64 -25.33
CA VAL A 57 -9.51 -7.53 -25.08
C VAL A 57 -9.12 -8.84 -24.34
N PRO A 58 -8.07 -9.57 -24.73
CA PRO A 58 -7.70 -10.82 -24.04
C PRO A 58 -7.12 -10.61 -22.64
N PHE A 59 -6.70 -9.40 -22.29
CA PHE A 59 -6.05 -9.11 -21.00
C PHE A 59 -7.01 -8.56 -19.94
N ILE A 60 -8.18 -8.07 -20.35
CA ILE A 60 -9.08 -7.31 -19.49
C ILE A 60 -10.30 -8.14 -19.02
N GLY A 61 -10.63 -9.23 -19.72
CA GLY A 61 -11.82 -10.04 -19.45
C GLY A 61 -11.59 -11.42 -18.80
N ASP A 62 -10.34 -11.85 -18.60
CA ASP A 62 -10.06 -13.21 -18.13
C ASP A 62 -9.81 -13.22 -16.61
N SER A 63 -10.90 -13.40 -15.85
CA SER A 63 -10.86 -13.79 -14.45
C SER A 63 -11.32 -15.24 -14.33
N HIS A 64 -10.44 -16.18 -14.70
CA HIS A 64 -10.49 -17.52 -14.11
C HIS A 64 -9.06 -18.05 -13.87
N PRO A 65 -8.73 -18.52 -12.65
CA PRO A 65 -7.50 -19.22 -12.41
C PRO A 65 -7.64 -20.62 -12.99
N ASP A 66 -6.95 -20.92 -14.09
CA ASP A 66 -6.48 -22.27 -14.47
C ASP A 66 -5.93 -22.28 -15.90
N HIS A 67 -5.04 -21.33 -16.19
CA HIS A 67 -4.03 -21.56 -17.20
C HIS A 67 -2.70 -21.68 -16.49
N LYS A 68 -2.31 -22.94 -16.22
CA LYS A 68 -0.91 -23.38 -16.20
C LYS A 68 -0.31 -23.10 -17.59
N ALA A 69 -0.24 -21.84 -17.99
CA ALA A 69 0.89 -21.41 -18.76
C ALA A 69 2.03 -21.47 -17.75
N GLU A 70 2.96 -22.41 -17.93
CA GLU A 70 4.30 -22.22 -17.41
C GLU A 70 4.77 -20.92 -18.04
N GLU A 71 4.51 -19.83 -17.33
CA GLU A 71 5.06 -18.53 -17.58
C GLU A 71 6.56 -18.79 -17.45
N HIS A 72 7.24 -18.96 -18.59
CA HIS A 72 8.67 -18.75 -18.67
C HIS A 72 8.90 -17.28 -18.34
N LYS A 73 8.74 -16.95 -17.06
CA LYS A 73 9.12 -15.69 -16.48
C LYS A 73 10.59 -15.57 -16.86
N PRO A 74 10.99 -14.57 -17.67
CA PRO A 74 12.39 -14.36 -17.93
C PRO A 74 13.05 -14.29 -16.56
N GLU A 75 14.03 -15.16 -16.34
CA GLU A 75 14.77 -15.20 -15.09
C GLU A 75 15.14 -13.74 -14.77
N PRO A 76 14.74 -13.22 -13.59
CA PRO A 76 14.96 -11.81 -13.29
C PRO A 76 16.44 -11.55 -13.55
N THR A 77 16.73 -10.57 -14.40
CA THR A 77 18.10 -10.23 -14.76
C THR A 77 18.76 -9.72 -13.48
N ILE A 78 19.42 -10.63 -12.76
CA ILE A 78 20.08 -10.30 -11.52
C ILE A 78 21.21 -9.33 -11.90
N PRO A 79 21.30 -8.15 -11.28
CA PRO A 79 22.45 -7.30 -11.46
C PRO A 79 23.73 -8.11 -11.22
N PRO A 80 24.82 -7.82 -11.95
CA PRO A 80 26.09 -8.51 -11.75
C PRO A 80 26.45 -8.55 -10.26
N ARG A 81 27.00 -9.68 -9.83
CA ARG A 81 27.53 -9.80 -8.46
C ARG A 81 28.56 -8.69 -8.26
N ARG A 82 28.44 -7.99 -7.13
CA ARG A 82 29.47 -7.03 -6.73
C ARG A 82 30.78 -7.77 -6.50
N PRO A 83 31.94 -7.14 -6.78
CA PRO A 83 33.23 -7.69 -6.38
C PRO A 83 33.27 -7.97 -4.88
N GLU A 84 33.98 -9.02 -4.48
CA GLU A 84 34.19 -9.36 -3.06
C GLU A 84 34.97 -8.25 -2.33
N HIS A 85 35.85 -7.54 -3.04
CA HIS A 85 36.64 -6.41 -2.55
C HIS A 85 36.39 -5.20 -3.43
N ASP A 86 35.36 -4.42 -3.09
CA ASP A 86 35.01 -3.19 -3.80
C ASP A 86 35.71 -1.99 -3.13
N PRO A 87 36.76 -1.42 -3.74
CA PRO A 87 37.54 -0.34 -3.13
C PRO A 87 36.69 0.91 -2.89
N GLN A 88 35.64 1.15 -3.70
CA GLN A 88 34.76 2.30 -3.50
C GLN A 88 33.92 2.14 -2.24
N ILE A 89 33.45 0.92 -1.95
CA ILE A 89 32.72 0.62 -0.73
C ILE A 89 33.66 0.65 0.48
N GLU A 90 34.87 0.12 0.36
CA GLU A 90 35.89 0.19 1.42
C GLU A 90 36.23 1.63 1.79
N GLU A 91 36.48 2.50 0.81
CA GLU A 91 36.72 3.93 1.03
C GLU A 91 35.53 4.64 1.65
N PHE A 92 34.32 4.37 1.17
CA PHE A 92 33.09 4.93 1.75
C PHE A 92 32.95 4.56 3.23
N VAL A 93 33.15 3.29 3.57
CA VAL A 93 33.11 2.82 4.97
C VAL A 93 34.21 3.48 5.79
N ARG A 94 35.43 3.60 5.26
CA ARG A 94 36.53 4.32 5.93
C ARG A 94 36.17 5.78 6.21
N ASP A 95 35.57 6.48 5.25
CA ASP A 95 35.15 7.87 5.39
C ASP A 95 34.03 8.05 6.43
N GLN A 96 33.10 7.09 6.52
CA GLN A 96 32.09 7.10 7.60
C GLN A 96 32.71 6.93 8.99
N HIS A 97 33.82 6.20 9.11
CA HIS A 97 34.52 6.02 10.38
C HIS A 97 35.52 7.14 10.68
N ARG A 98 36.01 7.85 9.66
CA ARG A 98 36.88 9.04 9.83
C ARG A 98 36.18 10.19 10.54
N SER A 99 34.88 10.39 10.31
CA SER A 99 34.13 11.52 10.90
C SER A 99 33.80 11.34 12.40
N ASN A 100 33.97 10.12 12.93
CA ASN A 100 33.78 9.80 14.34
C ASN A 100 35.09 9.70 15.12
N GLU A 101 36.25 9.99 14.50
CA GLU A 101 37.47 10.22 15.26
C GLU A 101 37.33 11.60 15.91
N PRO A 102 37.10 11.70 17.23
CA PRO A 102 37.19 12.98 17.89
C PRO A 102 38.61 13.51 17.67
N GLU A 103 38.72 14.79 17.34
CA GLU A 103 39.96 15.56 17.15
C GLU A 103 40.80 15.69 18.44
N ILE A 104 40.86 14.65 19.27
CA ILE A 104 41.46 14.62 20.61
C ILE A 104 42.76 13.81 20.68
N VAL A 105 43.32 13.33 19.57
CA VAL A 105 44.58 12.56 19.59
C VAL A 105 45.77 13.26 18.92
N SER A 106 45.61 14.47 18.37
CA SER A 106 46.70 15.17 17.67
C SER A 106 47.40 16.27 18.49
N ASN A 107 46.96 16.57 19.72
CA ASN A 107 47.52 17.67 20.54
C ASN A 107 48.41 17.22 21.71
N SER A 108 48.95 16.00 21.70
CA SER A 108 49.91 15.58 22.73
C SER A 108 51.02 14.71 22.17
N ARG A 109 51.98 15.33 21.48
CA ARG A 109 53.35 14.83 21.40
C ARG A 109 54.33 16.00 21.31
N THR A 110 54.86 16.39 22.47
CA THR A 110 56.18 17.02 22.61
C THR A 110 57.27 16.11 22.08
#